data_AF-A0A523Z1P6-F1
#
_entry.id   AF-A0A523Z1P6-F1
#
_cell.length_a   1.000
_cell.length_b   1.000
_cell.length_c   1.000
_cell.angle_alpha   90.00
_cell.angle_beta   90.00
_cell.angle_gamma   90.00
#
_symmetry.space_group_name_H-M   'P 1'
#
loop_
_entity.id
_entity.type
_entity.pdbx_description
1 polymer ?
#
loop_
_entity_poly.entity_id
_entity_poly.type
_entity_poly.pdbx_seq_one_letter_code
_entity_poly.pdbx_strand_id
1 'polypeptide(L)'
;MNALDVVEIVEERKARAKRRLPRGRVTVFPNWCKGCGLCVEFCPAGVLEHGLDGPVVLAHPERCTACRWCELHCPDFAIFVTDIEPEEEAE
;
A
#
# COMPACT_ATOMS: atom_id res chain seq x y z
N MET A 1 -19.16 15.89 28.71
CA MET A 1 -18.53 14.56 28.55
C MET A 1 -17.74 14.26 29.80
N ASN A 2 -18.05 13.15 30.46
CA ASN A 2 -17.27 12.60 31.54
C ASN A 2 -16.07 11.81 30.95
N ALA A 3 -14.98 11.71 31.71
CA ALA A 3 -13.81 10.89 31.35
C ALA A 3 -14.18 9.43 31.04
N LEU A 4 -15.21 8.86 31.70
CA LEU A 4 -15.70 7.51 31.43
C LEU A 4 -16.32 7.39 30.02
N ASP A 5 -17.09 8.39 29.59
CA ASP A 5 -17.68 8.42 28.23
C ASP A 5 -16.59 8.46 27.14
N VAL A 6 -15.46 9.14 27.41
CA VAL A 6 -14.33 9.23 26.46
C VAL A 6 -13.59 7.90 26.33
N VAL A 7 -13.48 7.13 27.42
CA VAL A 7 -12.82 5.81 27.41
C VAL A 7 -13.64 4.81 26.60
N GLU A 8 -14.96 4.76 26.80
CA GLU A 8 -15.85 3.86 26.04
C GLU A 8 -15.83 4.18 24.54
N ILE A 9 -15.88 5.46 24.15
CA ILE A 9 -15.76 5.89 22.75
C ILE A 9 -14.43 5.45 22.13
N VAL A 10 -13.32 5.49 22.88
CA VAL A 10 -12.00 5.04 22.40
C VAL A 10 -11.96 3.52 22.23
N GLU A 11 -12.57 2.76 23.13
CA GLU A 11 -12.61 1.30 23.07
C GLU A 11 -13.49 0.81 21.91
N GLU A 12 -14.66 1.40 21.69
CA GLU A 12 -15.54 1.09 20.56
C GLU A 12 -14.87 1.40 19.21
N ARG A 13 -14.10 2.51 19.12
CA ARG A 13 -13.31 2.85 17.93
C ARG A 13 -12.20 1.83 17.65
N LYS A 14 -11.51 1.33 18.69
CA LYS A 14 -10.48 0.28 18.55
C LYS A 14 -11.06 -1.03 18.04
N ALA A 15 -12.24 -1.43 18.52
CA ALA A 15 -12.91 -2.65 18.06
C ALA A 15 -13.30 -2.57 16.58
N ARG A 16 -13.74 -1.40 16.09
CA ARG A 16 -14.09 -1.17 14.68
C ARG A 16 -12.86 -1.08 13.76
N ALA A 17 -11.71 -0.67 14.28
CA ALA A 17 -10.44 -0.58 13.57
C ALA A 17 -9.75 -1.94 13.30
N LYS A 18 -10.28 -3.04 13.86
CA LYS A 18 -9.70 -4.39 13.70
C LYS A 18 -9.97 -5.06 12.33
N ARG A 19 -10.55 -4.35 11.35
CA ARG A 19 -10.70 -4.89 9.98
C ARG A 19 -9.31 -4.96 9.34
N ARG A 20 -8.91 -6.15 8.88
CA ARG A 20 -7.70 -6.31 8.05
C ARG A 20 -7.82 -5.38 6.85
N LEU A 21 -6.77 -4.61 6.58
CA LEU A 21 -6.70 -3.79 5.37
C LEU A 21 -6.73 -4.73 4.16
N PRO A 22 -7.40 -4.34 3.07
CA PRO A 22 -7.37 -5.11 1.83
C PRO A 22 -5.93 -5.24 1.34
N ARG A 23 -5.59 -6.34 0.67
CA ARG A 23 -4.30 -6.47 -0.01
C ARG A 23 -4.41 -6.08 -1.47
N GLY A 24 -3.27 -5.73 -2.04
CA GLY A 24 -3.18 -5.35 -3.45
C GLY A 24 -1.99 -5.98 -4.15
N ARG A 25 -2.11 -6.17 -5.46
CA ARG A 25 -1.03 -6.56 -6.35
C ARG A 25 -0.51 -5.31 -7.07
N VAL A 26 0.78 -5.04 -6.93
CA VAL A 26 1.43 -3.92 -7.62
C VAL A 26 2.09 -4.43 -8.90
N THR A 27 1.85 -3.76 -10.02
CA THR A 27 2.52 -4.01 -11.29
C THR A 27 3.33 -2.77 -11.67
N VAL A 28 4.62 -2.95 -11.95
CA VAL A 28 5.50 -1.89 -12.45
C VAL A 28 5.79 -2.16 -13.92
N PHE A 29 5.61 -1.17 -14.79
CA PHE A 29 5.92 -1.22 -16.22
C PHE A 29 7.33 -0.65 -16.46
N PRO A 30 8.36 -1.50 -16.62
CA PRO A 30 9.76 -1.05 -16.56
C PRO A 30 10.13 -0.08 -17.70
N ASN A 31 9.52 -0.25 -18.88
CA ASN A 31 9.75 0.61 -20.03
C ASN A 31 9.29 2.06 -19.80
N TRP A 32 8.37 2.28 -18.86
CA TRP A 32 7.81 3.60 -18.55
C TRP A 32 8.43 4.18 -17.28
N CYS A 33 8.85 3.33 -16.34
CA CYS A 33 9.48 3.75 -15.09
C CYS A 33 10.82 4.46 -15.35
N LYS A 34 10.97 5.68 -14.81
CA LYS A 34 12.23 6.45 -14.88
C LYS A 34 13.12 6.31 -13.64
N GLY A 35 12.74 5.49 -12.67
CA GLY A 35 13.53 5.28 -11.45
C GLY A 35 13.54 6.46 -10.48
N CYS A 36 12.54 7.35 -10.54
CA CYS A 36 12.51 8.58 -9.75
C CYS A 36 12.32 8.39 -8.23
N GLY A 37 11.94 7.19 -7.77
CA GLY A 37 11.87 6.85 -6.34
C GLY A 37 10.67 7.39 -5.57
N LEU A 38 9.81 8.24 -6.14
CA LEU A 38 8.64 8.80 -5.43
C LEU A 38 7.72 7.71 -4.85
N CYS A 39 7.52 6.62 -5.60
CA CYS A 39 6.72 5.49 -5.14
C CYS A 39 7.36 4.72 -3.97
N VAL A 40 8.69 4.77 -3.82
CA VAL A 40 9.42 4.19 -2.68
C VAL A 40 9.19 5.07 -1.45
N GLU A 41 9.31 6.39 -1.60
CA GLU A 41 9.15 7.36 -0.50
C GLU A 41 7.72 7.38 0.06
N PHE A 42 6.71 7.37 -0.81
CA PHE A 42 5.31 7.48 -0.40
C PHE A 42 4.63 6.16 -0.06
N CYS A 43 5.29 5.00 -0.21
CA CYS A 43 4.67 3.72 0.11
C CYS A 43 4.60 3.52 1.63
N PRO A 44 3.42 3.62 2.28
CA PRO A 44 3.33 3.49 3.74
C PRO A 44 3.64 2.06 4.22
N ALA A 45 3.53 1.09 3.32
CA ALA A 45 3.81 -0.31 3.59
C ALA A 45 5.24 -0.73 3.23
N GLY A 46 6.05 0.15 2.61
CA GLY A 46 7.42 -0.15 2.19
C GLY A 46 7.52 -1.30 1.20
N VAL A 47 6.67 -1.33 0.18
CA VAL A 47 6.58 -2.43 -0.80
C VAL A 47 7.67 -2.35 -1.88
N LEU A 48 8.11 -1.13 -2.20
CA LEU A 48 8.98 -0.84 -3.34
C LEU A 48 10.38 -0.42 -2.88
N GLU A 49 11.40 -0.74 -3.67
CA GLU A 49 12.78 -0.30 -3.50
C GLU A 49 13.38 0.16 -4.84
N HIS A 50 14.50 0.88 -4.78
CA HIS A 50 15.23 1.27 -5.98
C HIS A 50 15.87 0.03 -6.62
N GLY A 51 15.63 -0.19 -7.92
CA GLY A 51 16.33 -1.21 -8.67
C GLY A 51 17.73 -0.75 -9.06
N LEU A 52 18.62 -1.71 -9.30
CA LEU A 52 20.00 -1.44 -9.71
C LEU A 52 20.10 -0.88 -11.14
N ASP A 53 19.13 -1.21 -12.01
CA ASP A 53 19.15 -0.89 -13.44
C ASP A 53 18.19 0.24 -13.82
N GLY A 54 17.74 1.04 -12.84
CA GLY A 54 16.87 2.20 -13.05
C GLY A 54 15.44 2.00 -12.51
N PRO A 55 14.60 1.14 -13.12
CA PRO A 55 13.24 0.91 -12.64
C PRO A 55 13.20 0.42 -11.19
N VAL A 56 12.16 0.82 -10.45
CA VAL A 56 11.92 0.32 -9.09
C VAL A 56 11.53 -1.16 -9.11
N VAL A 57 11.79 -1.85 -8.01
CA VAL A 57 11.47 -3.27 -7.81
C VAL A 57 10.51 -3.45 -6.64
N LEU A 58 9.74 -4.53 -6.63
CA LEU A 58 8.90 -4.91 -5.49
C LEU A 58 9.74 -5.77 -4.53
N ALA A 59 10.18 -5.18 -3.42
CA ALA A 59 10.92 -5.90 -2.38
C ALA A 59 9.99 -6.69 -1.45
N HIS A 60 8.79 -6.15 -1.18
CA HIS A 60 7.82 -6.73 -0.26
C HIS A 60 6.37 -6.67 -0.79
N PRO A 61 6.08 -7.31 -1.94
CA PRO A 61 4.75 -7.28 -2.56
C PRO A 61 3.63 -7.72 -1.61
N GLU A 62 3.91 -8.66 -0.72
CA GLU A 62 2.96 -9.24 0.24
C GLU A 62 2.42 -8.23 1.26
N ARG A 63 3.11 -7.10 1.47
CA ARG A 63 2.74 -6.04 2.41
C ARG A 63 1.81 -4.99 1.82
N CYS A 64 1.55 -5.03 0.51
CA CYS A 64 0.72 -4.02 -0.15
C CYS A 64 -0.71 -4.03 0.39
N THR A 65 -1.21 -2.85 0.78
CA THR A 65 -2.54 -2.64 1.35
C THR A 65 -3.55 -2.03 0.36
N ALA A 66 -3.25 -2.12 -0.94
CA ALA A 66 -4.02 -1.52 -2.03
C ALA A 66 -4.30 -0.01 -1.88
N CYS A 67 -3.47 0.71 -1.13
CA CYS A 67 -3.65 2.14 -0.83
C CYS A 67 -3.42 3.07 -2.02
N ARG A 68 -2.86 2.57 -3.14
CA ARG A 68 -2.65 3.29 -4.41
C ARG A 68 -1.76 4.55 -4.36
N TRP A 69 -1.06 4.80 -3.26
CA TRP A 69 -0.12 5.93 -3.15
C TRP A 69 0.95 5.92 -4.24
N CYS A 70 1.55 4.76 -4.52
CA CYS A 70 2.56 4.61 -5.56
C CYS A 70 2.03 4.85 -6.98
N GLU A 71 0.76 4.49 -7.25
CA GLU A 71 0.09 4.72 -8.53
C GLU A 71 -0.24 6.20 -8.73
N LEU A 72 -0.83 6.84 -7.71
CA LEU A 72 -1.21 8.24 -7.75
C LEU A 72 -0.02 9.21 -7.86
N HIS A 73 1.14 8.82 -7.32
CA HIS A 73 2.34 9.67 -7.30
C HIS A 73 3.35 9.33 -8.40
N CYS A 74 3.08 8.33 -9.25
CA CYS A 74 3.96 8.03 -10.36
C CYS A 74 3.74 9.06 -11.49
N PRO A 75 4.70 9.97 -11.76
CA PRO A 75 4.52 11.00 -12.79
C PRO A 75 4.49 10.41 -14.21
N ASP A 76 5.03 9.20 -14.38
CA ASP A 76 5.10 8.48 -15.65
C ASP A 76 3.97 7.45 -15.83
N PHE A 77 3.05 7.33 -14.85
CA PHE A 77 1.99 6.31 -14.82
C PHE A 77 2.51 4.87 -15.01
N ALA A 78 3.73 4.61 -14.55
CA ALA A 78 4.42 3.33 -14.72
C ALA A 78 4.02 2.27 -13.68
N ILE A 79 3.04 2.54 -12.82
CA ILE A 79 2.63 1.68 -11.72
C ILE A 79 1.11 1.52 -11.74
N PHE A 80 0.62 0.31 -11.52
CA PHE A 80 -0.79 0.00 -11.38
C PHE A 80 -1.03 -0.94 -10.20
N VAL A 81 -2.10 -0.69 -9.43
CA VAL A 81 -2.47 -1.50 -8.26
C VAL A 81 -3.86 -2.09 -8.44
N THR A 82 -3.95 -3.41 -8.40
CA THR A 82 -5.23 -4.13 -8.32
C THR A 82 -5.48 -4.60 -6.90
N ASP A 83 -6.75 -4.66 -6.50
CA ASP A 83 -7.14 -5.31 -5.24
C ASP A 83 -6.98 -6.83 -5.41
N ILE A 84 -6.63 -7.53 -4.33
CA ILE A 84 -6.60 -8.99 -4.28
C ILE A 84 -7.85 -9.43 -3.53
N GLU A 85 -8.68 -10.26 -4.15
CA GLU A 85 -9.85 -10.83 -3.48
C GLU A 85 -9.42 -11.87 -2.44
N PRO A 86 -10.16 -12.02 -1.31
CA PRO A 86 -9.78 -12.94 -0.24
C PRO A 86 -9.52 -14.38 -0.71
N GLU A 87 -10.24 -14.83 -1.74
CA GLU A 87 -10.12 -16.14 -2.33
C GLU A 87 -8.76 -16.37 -3.03
N GLU A 88 -8.18 -15.32 -3.61
CA GLU A 88 -6.88 -15.36 -4.31
C GLU A 88 -5.68 -15.32 -3.34
N GLU A 89 -5.87 -14.96 -2.07
CA GLU A 89 -4.78 -14.93 -1.08
C GLU A 89 -4.36 -16.32 -0.55
N ALA A 90 -5.21 -17.32 -0.75
CA ALA A 90 -5.03 -18.68 -0.21
C ALA A 90 -4.23 -19.60 -1.14
N GLU A 91 -3.93 -19.15 -2.37
CA GLU A 91 -3.09 -19.83 -3.36
C GLU A 91 -1.61 -19.45 -3.21
#